data_AF-A0A4D4K368-F1
#
_entry.id   AF-A0A4D4K368-F1
#
_cell.length_a   1.000
_cell.length_b   1.000
_cell.length_c   1.000
_cell.angle_alpha   90.00
_cell.angle_beta   90.00
_cell.angle_gamma   90.00
#
_symmetry.space_group_name_H-M   'P 1'
#
loop_
_entity.id
_entity.type
_entity.pdbx_description
1 polymer ?
#
loop_
_entity_poly.entity_id
_entity_poly.type
_entity_poly.pdbx_seq_one_letter_code
_entity_poly.pdbx_strand_id
1 'polypeptide(L)'
;MPGRPHSGFGCRGWTISLGGPEVLSFRDQARILGDLMNREIELRTPAPDQAAAHLSTHVPAPLAAAVLDYWAQMSDRRIEASRSAERITGRPGRTFRQWATENLASFR
;
A
#
# COMPACT_ATOMS: atom_id res chain seq x y z
N MET A 1 44.69 11.42 11.51
CA MET A 1 43.62 10.69 10.78
C MET A 1 42.34 11.51 10.93
N PRO A 2 41.86 12.26 9.92
CA PRO A 2 40.59 12.96 10.04
C PRO A 2 39.44 11.95 9.87
N GLY A 3 38.50 11.98 10.82
CA GLY A 3 37.38 11.05 10.92
C GLY A 3 36.40 11.17 9.77
N ARG A 4 35.85 10.01 9.37
CA ARG A 4 34.79 9.92 8.36
C ARG A 4 33.52 10.63 8.85
N PRO A 5 32.79 11.37 8.00
CA PRO A 5 31.48 11.88 8.37
C PRO A 5 30.49 10.71 8.55
N HIS A 6 29.89 10.62 9.73
CA HIS A 6 28.74 9.76 9.99
C HIS A 6 27.51 10.40 9.33
N SER A 7 27.21 10.03 8.10
CA SER A 7 25.93 10.34 7.46
C SER A 7 24.84 9.42 8.02
N GLY A 8 24.49 9.59 9.29
CA GLY A 8 23.30 9.01 9.89
C GLY A 8 22.18 10.04 9.86
N PHE A 9 21.14 9.80 9.05
CA PHE A 9 19.90 10.59 9.15
C PHE A 9 19.27 10.34 10.53
N GLY A 10 19.46 11.28 11.46
CA GLY A 10 18.82 11.26 12.76
C GLY A 10 17.33 11.54 12.61
N CYS A 11 16.47 10.54 12.77
CA CYS A 11 15.01 10.70 12.70
C CYS A 11 14.38 11.29 13.98
N ARG A 12 15.18 11.88 14.89
CA ARG A 12 14.67 12.40 16.16
C ARG A 12 13.83 13.66 15.90
N GLY A 13 12.53 13.60 16.25
CA GLY A 13 11.60 14.72 16.15
C GLY A 13 10.88 14.88 14.81
N TRP A 14 11.03 13.94 13.86
CA TRP A 14 10.37 14.00 12.55
C TRP A 14 9.20 13.03 12.46
N THR A 15 8.05 13.53 12.02
CA THR A 15 6.92 12.70 11.56
C THR A 15 7.09 12.44 10.07
N ILE A 16 7.36 11.20 9.70
CA ILE A 16 7.54 10.80 8.30
C ILE A 16 6.34 9.97 7.87
N SER A 17 5.63 10.43 6.82
CA SER A 17 4.64 9.59 6.15
C SER A 17 5.36 8.48 5.40
N LEU A 18 5.10 7.23 5.78
CA LEU A 18 5.67 6.06 5.13
C LEU A 18 4.87 5.69 3.89
N GLY A 19 5.55 5.46 2.77
CA GLY A 19 4.91 5.07 1.53
C GLY A 19 5.91 4.47 0.54
N GLY A 20 5.38 3.66 -0.37
CA GLY A 20 6.15 2.99 -1.40
C GLY A 20 6.63 3.92 -2.51
N PRO A 21 7.35 3.36 -3.50
CA PRO A 21 7.85 4.10 -4.66
C PRO A 21 6.77 4.44 -5.70
N GLU A 22 5.57 3.86 -5.57
CA GLU A 22 4.48 3.92 -6.54
C GLU A 22 3.15 4.21 -5.84
N VAL A 23 2.24 4.89 -6.55
CA VAL A 23 0.84 5.04 -6.17
C VAL A 23 0.04 4.11 -7.07
N LEU A 24 -0.72 3.20 -6.47
CA LEU A 24 -1.45 2.15 -7.19
C LEU A 24 -2.91 2.16 -6.79
N SER A 25 -3.80 2.19 -7.77
CA SER A 25 -5.22 1.93 -7.54
C SER A 25 -5.45 0.44 -7.23
N PHE A 26 -6.63 0.09 -6.70
CA PHE A 26 -7.05 -1.31 -6.58
C PHE A 26 -7.00 -2.04 -7.94
N ARG A 27 -7.30 -1.33 -9.04
CA ARG A 27 -7.22 -1.87 -10.41
C ARG A 27 -5.79 -2.18 -10.83
N ASP A 28 -4.84 -1.31 -10.50
CA ASP A 28 -3.42 -1.57 -10.78
C ASP A 28 -2.89 -2.76 -9.99
N GLN A 29 -3.24 -2.85 -8.71
CA GLN A 29 -2.86 -3.97 -7.85
C GLN A 29 -3.44 -5.29 -8.37
N ALA A 30 -4.73 -5.30 -8.73
CA ALA A 30 -5.40 -6.47 -9.31
C ALA A 30 -4.77 -6.90 -10.64
N ARG A 31 -4.43 -5.94 -11.52
CA ARG A 31 -3.72 -6.24 -12.78
C ARG A 31 -2.35 -6.87 -12.53
N ILE A 32 -1.57 -6.32 -11.60
CA ILE A 32 -0.26 -6.87 -11.24
C ILE A 32 -0.39 -8.31 -10.73
N LEU A 33 -1.34 -8.57 -9.83
CA LEU A 33 -1.59 -9.92 -9.32
C LEU A 33 -2.07 -10.85 -10.45
N GLY A 34 -2.98 -10.39 -11.31
CA GLY A 34 -3.49 -11.17 -12.42
C GLY A 34 -2.41 -11.58 -13.43
N ASP A 35 -1.52 -10.64 -13.78
CA ASP A 35 -0.34 -10.91 -14.61
C ASP A 35 0.56 -11.99 -13.98
N LEU A 36 0.81 -11.90 -12.66
CA LEU A 36 1.69 -12.84 -11.94
C LEU A 36 1.07 -14.23 -11.79
N MET A 37 -0.25 -14.31 -11.68
CA MET A 37 -0.99 -15.57 -11.57
C MET A 37 -1.39 -16.16 -12.93
N ASN A 38 -1.17 -15.44 -14.03
CA ASN A 38 -1.69 -15.74 -15.36
C ASN A 38 -3.22 -15.98 -15.34
N ARG A 39 -3.95 -15.11 -14.62
CA ARG A 39 -5.41 -15.17 -14.46
C ARG A 39 -6.00 -13.76 -14.40
N GLU A 40 -7.10 -13.55 -15.12
CA GLU A 40 -7.84 -12.29 -15.03
C GLU A 40 -8.54 -12.15 -13.66
N ILE A 41 -8.35 -11.01 -13.00
CA ILE A 41 -9.03 -10.65 -11.76
C ILE A 41 -10.06 -9.57 -12.09
N GLU A 42 -11.33 -9.96 -12.09
CA GLU A 42 -12.43 -9.00 -12.22
C GLU A 42 -12.64 -8.26 -10.91
N LEU A 43 -12.63 -6.92 -10.97
CA LEU A 43 -12.99 -6.07 -9.83
C LEU A 43 -14.46 -5.67 -9.93
N ARG A 44 -15.23 -6.04 -8.90
CA ARG A 44 -16.63 -5.66 -8.75
C ARG A 44 -16.79 -4.81 -7.50
N THR A 45 -17.51 -3.69 -7.62
CA THR A 45 -17.85 -2.85 -6.47
C THR A 45 -19.07 -3.47 -5.77
N PRO A 46 -18.94 -3.95 -4.52
CA PRO A 46 -20.08 -4.45 -3.76
C PRO A 46 -21.05 -3.31 -3.37
N ALA A 47 -22.29 -3.66 -3.05
CA ALA A 47 -23.20 -2.71 -2.42
C ALA A 47 -22.65 -2.29 -1.03
N PRO A 48 -22.88 -1.05 -0.57
CA PRO A 48 -22.27 -0.53 0.67
C PRO A 48 -22.56 -1.39 1.92
N ASP A 49 -23.77 -1.92 2.04
CA ASP A 49 -24.20 -2.82 3.11
C ASP A 49 -23.45 -4.15 3.08
N GLN A 50 -23.27 -4.73 1.89
CA GLN A 50 -22.50 -5.96 1.69
C GLN A 50 -21.02 -5.75 2.01
N ALA A 51 -20.45 -4.61 1.60
CA ALA A 51 -19.07 -4.24 1.91
C ALA A 51 -18.85 -4.12 3.43
N ALA A 52 -19.76 -3.43 4.13
CA ALA A 52 -19.70 -3.25 5.57
C ALA A 52 -19.86 -4.56 6.34
N ALA A 53 -20.83 -5.39 5.94
CA ALA A 53 -21.05 -6.70 6.54
C ALA A 53 -19.81 -7.60 6.36
N HIS A 54 -19.23 -7.63 5.16
CA HIS A 54 -18.03 -8.42 4.89
C HIS A 54 -16.83 -7.94 5.70
N LEU A 55 -16.53 -6.64 5.68
CA LEU A 55 -15.37 -6.08 6.37
C LEU A 55 -15.48 -6.23 7.90
N SER A 56 -16.69 -6.18 8.44
CA SER A 56 -16.96 -6.39 9.88
C SER A 56 -16.63 -7.80 10.38
N THR A 57 -16.36 -8.77 9.48
CA THR A 57 -15.86 -10.09 9.87
C THR A 57 -14.37 -10.09 10.24
N HIS A 58 -13.64 -9.05 9.83
CA HIS A 58 -12.20 -8.91 10.04
C HIS A 58 -11.83 -7.78 11.00
N VAL A 59 -12.68 -6.77 11.14
CA VAL A 59 -12.46 -5.60 11.99
C VAL A 59 -13.76 -5.21 12.73
N PRO A 60 -13.68 -4.47 13.86
CA PRO A 60 -14.88 -3.97 14.52
C PRO A 60 -15.76 -3.12 13.60
N ALA A 61 -17.09 -3.24 13.73
CA ALA A 61 -18.04 -2.58 12.82
C ALA A 61 -17.85 -1.04 12.68
N PRO A 62 -17.56 -0.27 13.75
CA PRO A 62 -17.27 1.16 13.58
C PRO A 62 -16.02 1.43 12.73
N LEU A 63 -15.02 0.55 12.80
CA LEU A 63 -13.81 0.64 11.98
C LEU A 63 -14.09 0.26 10.53
N ALA A 64 -14.96 -0.73 10.28
CA ALA A 64 -15.35 -1.12 8.94
C ALA A 64 -16.01 0.04 8.19
N ALA A 65 -16.96 0.75 8.82
CA ALA A 65 -17.59 1.93 8.24
C ALA A 65 -16.57 3.02 7.91
N ALA A 66 -15.67 3.34 8.86
CA ALA A 66 -14.65 4.36 8.67
C ALA A 66 -13.67 4.03 7.52
N VAL A 67 -13.29 2.76 7.35
CA VAL A 67 -12.42 2.30 6.25
C VAL A 67 -13.11 2.46 4.90
N LEU A 68 -14.40 2.09 4.81
CA LEU A 68 -15.16 2.21 3.58
C LEU A 68 -15.35 3.68 3.17
N ASP A 69 -15.68 4.55 4.13
CA ASP A 69 -15.78 6.00 3.89
C ASP A 69 -14.44 6.58 3.43
N TYR A 70 -13.33 6.12 4.03
CA TYR A 70 -11.99 6.54 3.64
C TYR A 70 -11.66 6.12 2.20
N TRP A 71 -11.94 4.87 1.82
CA TRP A 71 -11.71 4.38 0.46
C TRP A 71 -12.57 5.08 -0.59
N ALA A 72 -13.84 5.38 -0.28
CA ALA A 72 -14.72 6.12 -1.17
C ALA A 72 -14.17 7.52 -1.51
N GLN A 73 -13.42 8.13 -0.59
CA GLN A 73 -12.79 9.43 -0.79
C GLN A 73 -11.42 9.35 -1.48
N MET A 74 -10.82 8.17 -1.63
CA MET A 74 -9.47 8.05 -2.20
C MET A 74 -9.42 8.33 -3.70
N SER A 75 -10.50 8.10 -4.44
CA SER A 75 -10.58 8.42 -5.88
C SER A 75 -10.35 9.90 -6.17
N ASP A 76 -10.70 10.76 -5.22
CA ASP A 76 -10.68 12.21 -5.38
C ASP A 76 -9.34 12.83 -4.94
N ARG A 77 -8.45 12.01 -4.38
CA ARG A 77 -7.16 12.47 -3.84
C ARG A 77 -6.05 12.31 -4.87
N ARG A 78 -5.35 13.40 -5.15
CA ARG A 78 -4.05 13.33 -5.82
C ARG A 78 -2.99 12.90 -4.81
N ILE A 79 -2.60 11.63 -4.87
CA ILE A 79 -1.57 11.05 -4.00
C ILE A 79 -0.24 11.05 -4.74
N GLU A 80 0.82 11.52 -4.10
CA GLU A 80 2.19 11.41 -4.60
C GLU A 80 2.92 10.25 -3.92
N ALA A 81 3.79 9.58 -4.67
CA ALA A 81 4.63 8.52 -4.12
C ALA A 81 5.62 9.11 -3.11
N SER A 82 5.48 8.72 -1.83
CA SER A 82 6.29 9.26 -0.75
C SER A 82 7.79 8.97 -0.91
N ARG A 83 8.16 7.79 -1.45
CA ARG A 83 9.56 7.32 -1.58
C ARG A 83 10.35 7.43 -0.26
N SER A 84 9.66 7.44 0.87
CA SER A 84 10.26 7.65 2.19
C SER A 84 11.16 6.50 2.60
N ALA A 85 10.85 5.27 2.18
CA ALA A 85 11.73 4.12 2.37
C ALA A 85 13.13 4.34 1.77
N GLU A 86 13.20 4.91 0.56
CA GLU A 86 14.47 5.22 -0.11
C GLU A 86 15.21 6.36 0.60
N ARG A 87 14.49 7.42 0.98
CA ARG A 87 15.06 8.53 1.73
C ARG A 87 15.65 8.11 3.08
N ILE A 88 15.01 7.18 3.78
CA ILE A 88 15.44 6.72 5.12
C ILE A 88 16.57 5.69 5.01
N THR A 89 16.46 4.72 4.10
CA THR A 89 17.34 3.54 4.06
C THR A 89 18.47 3.63 3.03
N GLY A 90 18.40 4.59 2.10
CA GLY A 90 19.33 4.70 0.96
C GLY A 90 19.15 3.61 -0.10
N ARG A 91 18.12 2.77 0.00
CA ARG A 91 17.81 1.70 -0.95
C ARG A 91 16.43 1.95 -1.58
N PRO A 92 16.25 1.71 -2.89
CA PRO A 92 14.93 1.83 -3.50
C PRO A 92 13.86 1.09 -2.69
N GLY A 93 12.72 1.75 -2.48
CA GLY A 93 11.57 1.10 -1.84
C GLY A 93 11.10 -0.09 -2.66
N ARG A 94 10.64 -1.16 -2.00
CA ARG A 94 10.06 -2.32 -2.71
C ARG A 94 8.79 -1.91 -3.43
N THR A 95 8.64 -2.34 -4.68
CA THR A 95 7.40 -2.16 -5.46
C THR A 95 6.35 -3.18 -5.02
N PHE A 96 5.08 -2.90 -5.32
CA PHE A 96 4.01 -3.87 -5.08
C PHE A 96 4.21 -5.16 -5.90
N ARG A 97 4.68 -5.04 -7.15
CA ARG A 97 4.99 -6.21 -7.99
C ARG A 97 6.10 -7.07 -7.38
N GLN A 98 7.15 -6.47 -6.83
CA GLN A 98 8.19 -7.23 -6.16
C GLN A 98 7.62 -8.00 -4.96
N TRP A 99 6.87 -7.32 -4.09
CA TRP A 99 6.23 -7.97 -2.94
C TRP A 99 5.28 -9.10 -3.37
N ALA A 100 4.46 -8.86 -4.41
CA ALA A 100 3.51 -9.84 -4.91
C ALA A 100 4.20 -11.08 -5.48
N THR A 101 5.32 -10.92 -6.20
CA THR A 101 6.14 -12.05 -6.67
C THR A 101 6.69 -12.87 -5.50
N GLU A 102 7.22 -12.21 -4.47
CA GLU A 102 7.77 -12.86 -3.28
C GLU A 102 6.68 -13.61 -2.47
N ASN A 103 5.42 -13.17 -2.55
CA ASN A 103 4.29 -13.71 -1.81
C ASN A 103 3.29 -14.49 -2.67
N LEU A 104 3.65 -14.83 -3.91
CA LEU A 104 2.72 -15.40 -4.89
C LEU A 104 2.08 -16.72 -4.41
N ALA A 105 2.78 -17.47 -3.55
CA ALA A 105 2.28 -18.71 -2.96
C ALA A 105 1.01 -18.52 -2.11
N SER A 106 0.79 -17.33 -1.53
CA SER A 106 -0.39 -17.01 -0.73
C SER A 106 -1.66 -16.79 -1.58
N PHE A 107 -1.52 -16.71 -2.90
CA PHE A 107 -2.61 -16.45 -3.85
C PHE A 107 -2.94 -17.68 -4.73
N ARG A 108 -2.31 -18.83 -4.46
CA ARG A 108 -2.58 -20.09 -5.14
C ARG A 108 -3.75 -20.84 -4.53
#